data_AF-A0A9N9TPF5-F1
#
_entry.id   AF-A0A9N9TPF5-F1
#
_cell.length_a   1.000
_cell.length_b   1.000
_cell.length_c   1.000
_cell.angle_alpha   90.00
_cell.angle_beta   90.00
_cell.angle_gamma   90.00
#
_symmetry.space_group_name_H-M   'P 1'
#
loop_
_entity.id
_entity.type
_entity.pdbx_description
1 polymer ?
#
loop_
_entity_poly.entity_id
_entity_poly.type
_entity_poly.pdbx_seq_one_letter_code
_entity_poly.pdbx_strand_id
1 'polypeptide(L)'
;MDLNCPGLHNPTDPSIKTSDFYKTCGLPKRMEYPSWFYGYGIQKHPPDNPLYLTSSSVYGRYPPTIHTVVTSYFPTCQDFSNSRGLSSGNYRNYSLNTGLDRSPV
;
A
#
# COMPACT_ATOMS: atom_id res chain seq x y z
N MET A 1 21.33 -21.83 -18.48
CA MET A 1 20.82 -21.76 -17.10
C MET A 1 19.33 -21.99 -17.18
N ASP A 2 18.94 -23.24 -17.10
CA ASP A 2 17.55 -23.67 -17.30
C ASP A 2 16.68 -23.09 -16.18
N LEU A 3 15.73 -22.23 -16.56
CA LEU A 3 14.79 -21.55 -15.66
C LEU A 3 13.66 -22.48 -15.16
N ASN A 4 13.85 -23.80 -15.25
CA ASN A 4 12.98 -24.76 -14.55
C ASN A 4 13.56 -25.03 -13.16
N CYS A 5 13.39 -24.05 -12.27
CA CYS A 5 13.55 -24.30 -10.84
C CYS A 5 12.28 -25.04 -10.36
N PRO A 6 12.38 -26.31 -9.92
CA PRO A 6 11.25 -27.07 -9.39
C PRO A 6 10.93 -26.51 -8.00
N GLY A 7 10.14 -25.44 -7.95
CA GLY A 7 9.87 -24.72 -6.72
C GLY A 7 9.22 -23.35 -6.92
N LEU A 8 9.21 -22.83 -8.16
CA LEU A 8 8.36 -21.69 -8.49
C LEU A 8 6.91 -22.19 -8.63
N HIS A 9 6.27 -22.41 -7.49
CA HIS A 9 4.82 -22.45 -7.40
C HIS A 9 4.25 -21.32 -8.27
N ASN A 10 3.30 -21.65 -9.15
CA ASN A 10 2.62 -20.66 -9.99
C ASN A 10 2.24 -19.46 -9.11
N PRO A 11 2.62 -18.21 -9.44
CA PRO A 11 2.36 -17.03 -8.60
C PRO A 11 0.87 -16.71 -8.35
N THR A 12 -0.01 -17.62 -8.78
CA THR A 12 -1.43 -17.44 -9.01
C THR A 12 -2.24 -18.60 -8.45
N ASP A 13 -1.79 -19.34 -7.44
CA ASP A 13 -2.78 -20.06 -6.63
C ASP A 13 -3.45 -19.02 -5.73
N PRO A 14 -4.74 -18.69 -5.96
CA PRO A 14 -5.45 -17.69 -5.17
C PRO A 14 -5.64 -18.12 -3.70
N SER A 15 -5.20 -19.34 -3.36
CA SER A 15 -5.32 -19.91 -2.03
C SER A 15 -4.22 -19.49 -1.06
N ILE A 16 -3.04 -19.04 -1.53
CA ILE A 16 -1.93 -18.76 -0.61
C ILE A 16 -2.14 -17.41 0.06
N LYS A 17 -2.27 -17.43 1.39
CA LYS A 17 -2.33 -16.22 2.20
C LYS A 17 -1.07 -16.09 3.04
N THR A 18 -0.67 -14.84 3.28
CA THR A 18 0.40 -14.55 4.25
C THR A 18 0.08 -15.01 5.66
N SER A 19 -1.21 -14.96 6.04
CA SER A 19 -1.73 -15.38 7.34
C SER A 19 -1.59 -16.88 7.59
N ASP A 20 -1.48 -17.69 6.54
CA ASP A 20 -1.29 -19.14 6.66
C ASP A 20 0.15 -19.48 7.10
N PHE A 21 1.13 -18.62 6.78
CA PHE A 21 2.55 -18.86 7.06
C PHE A 21 3.10 -18.00 8.20
N TYR A 22 2.54 -16.81 8.41
CA TYR A 22 3.01 -15.83 9.38
C TYR A 22 1.87 -15.30 10.23
N LYS A 23 2.20 -14.93 11.48
CA LYS A 23 1.26 -14.21 12.33
C LYS A 23 1.08 -12.79 11.81
N THR A 24 -0.10 -12.47 11.31
CA THR A 24 -0.43 -11.14 10.77
C THR A 24 -1.30 -10.33 11.73
N CYS A 25 -1.26 -9.01 11.61
CA CYS A 25 -2.19 -8.11 12.32
C CYS A 25 -2.61 -6.92 11.45
N GLY A 26 -3.93 -6.74 11.28
CA GLY A 26 -4.49 -5.60 10.55
C GLY A 26 -4.08 -5.50 9.08
N LEU A 27 -3.73 -6.62 8.43
CA LEU A 27 -3.16 -6.60 7.10
C LEU A 27 -4.23 -6.27 6.02
N PRO A 28 -3.96 -5.31 5.12
CA PRO A 28 -4.83 -5.07 3.98
C PRO A 28 -4.89 -6.30 3.08
N LYS A 29 -6.06 -6.52 2.44
CA LYS A 29 -6.27 -7.65 1.51
C LYS A 29 -5.19 -7.75 0.44
N ARG A 30 -4.74 -6.62 -0.12
CA ARG A 30 -3.65 -6.62 -1.11
C ARG A 30 -2.34 -7.25 -0.59
N MET A 31 -2.01 -7.02 0.67
CA MET A 31 -0.80 -7.59 1.29
C MET A 31 -1.05 -9.01 1.77
N GLU A 32 -2.30 -9.35 2.11
CA GLU A 32 -2.66 -10.70 2.55
C GLU A 32 -2.53 -11.73 1.43
N TYR A 33 -2.92 -11.36 0.20
CA TYR A 33 -2.92 -12.21 -0.98
C TYR A 33 -1.84 -11.76 -1.97
N PRO A 34 -0.71 -12.50 -2.12
CA PRO A 34 0.34 -12.17 -3.07
C PRO A 34 -0.12 -12.11 -4.53
N SER A 35 -1.20 -12.82 -4.86
CA SER A 35 -1.82 -12.81 -6.18
C SER A 35 -2.36 -11.43 -6.60
N TRP A 36 -2.52 -10.50 -5.66
CA TRP A 36 -2.91 -9.12 -5.96
C TRP A 36 -1.78 -8.32 -6.64
N PHE A 37 -0.52 -8.75 -6.54
CA PHE A 37 0.61 -8.04 -7.15
C PHE A 37 0.80 -8.43 -8.62
N TYR A 38 0.30 -7.57 -9.52
CA TYR A 38 0.43 -7.71 -10.97
C TYR A 38 1.14 -6.52 -11.63
N GLY A 39 1.60 -6.68 -12.87
CA GLY A 39 2.26 -5.65 -13.67
C GLY A 39 3.79 -5.60 -13.52
N TYR A 40 4.41 -6.63 -12.93
CA TYR A 40 5.86 -6.70 -12.77
C TYR A 40 6.53 -7.19 -14.06
N GLY A 41 7.79 -6.82 -14.28
CA GLY A 41 8.50 -7.08 -15.55
C GLY A 41 8.55 -8.57 -15.95
N ILE A 42 8.61 -9.48 -14.97
CA ILE A 42 8.58 -10.93 -15.24
C ILE A 42 7.22 -11.44 -15.76
N GLN A 43 6.15 -10.70 -15.53
CA GLN A 43 4.79 -11.03 -15.98
C GLN A 43 4.47 -10.44 -17.36
N LYS A 44 5.41 -9.72 -17.98
CA LYS A 44 5.24 -9.12 -19.30
C LYS A 44 5.29 -10.19 -20.39
N HIS A 45 4.33 -10.14 -21.30
CA HIS A 45 4.26 -10.99 -22.48
C HIS A 45 4.21 -10.14 -23.75
N PRO A 46 5.13 -10.34 -24.72
CA PRO A 46 6.27 -11.26 -24.71
C PRO A 46 7.37 -10.83 -23.70
N PRO A 47 8.21 -11.77 -23.22
CA PRO A 47 9.30 -11.46 -22.31
C PRO A 47 10.32 -10.54 -22.98
N ASP A 48 10.92 -9.64 -22.19
CA ASP A 48 11.99 -8.77 -22.68
C ASP A 48 13.20 -9.58 -23.14
N ASN A 49 13.82 -9.15 -24.24
CA ASN A 49 15.01 -9.81 -24.78
C ASN A 49 16.18 -9.64 -23.80
N PRO A 50 16.86 -10.73 -23.39
CA PRO A 50 17.95 -10.68 -22.42
C PRO A 50 19.13 -9.80 -22.85
N LEU A 51 19.36 -9.62 -24.15
CA LEU A 51 20.43 -8.77 -24.69
C LEU A 51 20.19 -7.27 -24.43
N TYR A 52 18.93 -6.86 -24.31
CA TYR A 52 18.54 -5.46 -24.15
C TYR A 52 18.11 -5.13 -22.71
N LEU A 53 18.40 -5.99 -21.74
CA LEU A 53 18.15 -5.70 -20.32
C LEU A 53 19.17 -4.68 -19.81
N THR A 54 18.67 -3.58 -19.27
CA THR A 54 19.50 -2.56 -18.61
C THR A 54 19.52 -2.79 -17.11
N SER A 55 20.44 -2.12 -16.41
CA SER A 55 20.46 -2.09 -14.94
C SER A 55 19.15 -1.53 -14.36
N SER A 56 18.52 -0.57 -15.05
CA SER A 56 17.21 -0.03 -14.68
C SER A 56 16.07 -1.04 -14.85
N SER A 57 16.18 -2.01 -15.77
CA SER A 57 15.19 -3.08 -15.95
C SER A 57 15.10 -4.06 -14.76
N VAL A 58 16.08 -4.05 -13.85
CA VAL A 58 16.09 -4.89 -12.64
C VAL A 58 15.07 -4.38 -11.62
N TYR A 59 14.88 -3.07 -11.54
CA TYR A 59 13.90 -2.47 -10.63
C TYR A 59 12.48 -2.79 -11.10
N GLY A 60 11.63 -3.28 -10.19
CA GLY A 60 10.27 -3.69 -10.53
C GLY A 60 10.17 -4.96 -11.39
N ARG A 61 11.25 -5.73 -11.52
CA ARG A 61 11.26 -6.99 -12.28
C ARG A 61 10.41 -8.07 -11.62
N TYR A 62 10.47 -8.20 -10.30
CA TYR A 62 9.84 -9.27 -9.53
C TYR A 62 8.72 -8.76 -8.60
N PRO A 63 7.57 -9.44 -8.53
CA PRO A 63 6.51 -9.12 -7.59
C PRO A 63 6.90 -9.49 -6.14
N PRO A 64 6.34 -8.80 -5.13
CA PRO A 64 6.38 -9.22 -3.75
C PRO A 64 5.75 -10.62 -3.56
N THR A 65 6.34 -11.40 -2.66
CA THR A 65 5.87 -12.72 -2.23
C THR A 65 5.44 -12.70 -0.77
N ILE A 66 4.86 -13.81 -0.26
CA ILE A 66 4.50 -13.96 1.16
C ILE A 66 5.64 -13.66 2.14
N HIS A 67 6.89 -13.87 1.70
CA HIS A 67 8.08 -13.71 2.54
C HIS A 67 8.63 -12.28 2.52
N THR A 68 8.18 -11.44 1.59
CA THR A 68 8.68 -10.06 1.42
C THR A 68 7.66 -9.01 1.82
N VAL A 69 6.37 -9.36 1.87
CA VAL A 69 5.31 -8.46 2.31
C VAL A 69 5.34 -8.28 3.83
N VAL A 70 4.82 -7.15 4.30
CA VAL A 70 4.76 -6.84 5.74
C VAL A 70 3.77 -7.76 6.46
N THR A 71 4.02 -8.04 7.74
CA THR A 71 3.14 -8.84 8.61
C THR A 71 2.21 -7.98 9.46
N SER A 72 2.48 -6.68 9.55
CA SER A 72 1.66 -5.72 10.28
C SER A 72 1.56 -4.41 9.50
N TYR A 73 0.37 -3.79 9.53
CA TYR A 73 0.14 -2.53 8.84
C TYR A 73 -0.82 -1.66 9.65
N PHE A 74 -0.36 -0.47 10.03
CA PHE A 74 -1.11 0.49 10.84
C PHE A 74 -1.25 1.79 10.05
N PRO A 75 -2.27 1.92 9.17
CA PRO A 75 -2.48 3.14 8.42
C PRO A 75 -2.98 4.26 9.33
N THR A 76 -2.59 5.48 9.03
CA THR A 76 -3.19 6.67 9.62
C THR A 76 -4.49 6.99 8.89
N CYS A 77 -5.62 6.93 9.59
CA CYS A 77 -6.91 7.34 9.03
C CYS A 77 -6.99 8.87 8.94
N GLN A 78 -7.28 9.40 7.75
CA GLN A 78 -7.44 10.84 7.54
C GLN A 78 -8.90 11.27 7.43
N ASP A 79 -9.86 10.38 7.72
CA ASP A 79 -11.30 10.63 7.53
C ASP A 79 -11.79 11.87 8.28
N PHE A 80 -11.30 12.08 9.51
CA PHE A 80 -11.61 13.27 10.29
C PHE A 80 -11.08 14.55 9.62
N SER A 81 -9.80 14.54 9.22
CA SER A 81 -9.14 15.70 8.62
C SER A 81 -9.74 16.04 7.26
N ASN A 82 -10.11 15.03 6.48
CA ASN A 82 -10.76 15.19 5.19
C ASN A 82 -12.18 15.74 5.37
N SER A 83 -12.97 15.15 6.27
CA SER A 83 -14.36 15.57 6.49
C SER A 83 -14.51 16.97 7.10
N ARG A 84 -13.65 17.35 8.04
CA ARG A 84 -13.78 18.64 8.75
C ARG A 84 -12.77 19.70 8.32
N GLY A 85 -11.54 19.29 7.98
CA GLY A 85 -10.46 20.22 7.66
C GLY A 85 -10.51 20.67 6.20
N LEU A 86 -10.55 19.73 5.26
CA LEU A 86 -10.57 20.06 3.83
C LEU A 86 -11.94 20.55 3.34
N SER A 87 -13.02 19.86 3.72
CA SER A 87 -14.36 20.18 3.18
C SER A 87 -14.94 21.49 3.69
N SER A 88 -14.56 21.95 4.89
CA SER A 88 -15.09 23.19 5.49
C SER A 88 -14.23 24.43 5.25
N GLY A 89 -13.03 24.27 4.68
CA GLY A 89 -12.09 25.37 4.43
C GLY A 89 -11.53 26.02 5.71
N ASN A 90 -10.92 27.20 5.55
CA ASN A 90 -10.32 27.91 6.67
C ASN A 90 -11.37 28.46 7.64
N TYR A 91 -11.16 28.26 8.94
CA TYR A 91 -12.03 28.80 9.99
C TYR A 91 -12.18 30.33 9.87
N ARG A 92 -13.42 30.80 10.03
CA ARG A 92 -13.77 32.22 10.12
C ARG A 92 -14.65 32.45 11.34
N ASN A 93 -14.34 33.49 12.10
CA ASN A 93 -15.17 33.94 13.21
C ASN A 93 -16.18 34.97 12.71
N TYR A 94 -17.47 34.69 12.89
CA TYR A 94 -18.59 35.61 12.61
C TYR A 94 -19.42 35.91 13.87
N SER A 95 -18.84 35.71 15.06
CA SER A 95 -19.55 35.97 16.32
C SER A 95 -19.52 37.46 16.68
N LEU A 96 -20.55 37.92 17.39
CA LEU A 96 -20.60 39.27 17.95
C LEU A 96 -19.81 39.31 19.29
N ASN A 97 -19.06 40.39 19.52
CA ASN A 97 -18.46 40.66 20.83
C ASN A 97 -19.57 41.01 21.84
N THR A 98 -19.96 40.04 22.66
CA THR A 98 -20.99 40.16 23.71
C THR A 98 -20.41 40.15 25.11
N GLY A 99 -19.08 40.15 25.23
CA GLY A 99 -18.41 40.29 26.52
C GLY A 99 -18.80 41.61 27.16
N LEU A 100 -19.51 41.56 28.29
CA LEU A 100 -19.71 42.73 29.12
C LEU A 100 -18.36 43.19 29.65
N ASP A 101 -18.09 44.48 29.50
CA ASP A 101 -16.84 45.05 29.99
C ASP A 101 -16.80 44.89 31.51
N ARG A 102 -15.73 44.25 32.00
CA ARG A 102 -15.52 44.10 33.44
C ARG A 102 -14.64 45.26 33.85
N SER A 103 -15.22 46.40 34.20
CA SER A 103 -14.44 47.42 34.91
C SER A 103 -14.25 46.95 36.36
N PRO A 104 -13.00 46.86 36.85
CA PRO A 104 -12.73 47.05 38.26
C PRO A 104 -12.38 48.53 38.46
N VAL A 105 -13.33 49.43 38.20
CA VAL A 105 -13.27 50.85 38.59
C VAL A 105 -14.67 51.32 38.90
#